data_AF-A0A8X6P2W6-F1
#
_entry.id   AF-A0A8X6P2W6-F1
#
_cell.length_a   1.000
_cell.length_b   1.000
_cell.length_c   1.000
_cell.angle_alpha   90.00
_cell.angle_beta   90.00
_cell.angle_gamma   90.00
#
_symmetry.space_group_name_H-M   'P 1'
#
loop_
_entity.id
_entity.type
_entity.pdbx_description
1 polymer ?
#
loop_
_entity_poly.entity_id
_entity_poly.type
_entity_poly.pdbx_seq_one_letter_code
_entity_poly.pdbx_strand_id
1 'polypeptide(L)'
;MMFGKTIVLPGEFFELPSSSPTDPAECLLKLRETFRTLKPTPASCHSCTSCFVHSALNTYSHVFVGVDGLKPSLIAPYQEPFEVPRRTDKHFTIKRNDKTITISTNWLKPAFLLNDTNSTKEPFVVQKRNCPVEHAPRLDSDVPVPTMSHSSRKVRFNPKFL
;
A
#
# COMPACT_ATOMS: atom_id res chain seq x y z
N MET A 1 -13.28 21.34 -39.10
CA MET A 1 -13.47 22.78 -38.80
C MET A 1 -12.65 23.08 -37.56
N MET A 2 -11.52 23.79 -37.70
CA MET A 2 -10.59 24.11 -36.61
C MET A 2 -10.99 25.46 -36.04
N PHE A 3 -11.26 25.54 -34.74
CA PHE A 3 -11.76 26.75 -34.08
C PHE A 3 -10.75 27.90 -34.25
N GLY A 4 -11.19 29.02 -34.83
CA GLY A 4 -10.36 30.16 -35.27
C GLY A 4 -9.80 31.05 -34.16
N LYS A 5 -9.16 30.47 -33.13
CA LYS A 5 -8.37 31.21 -32.14
C LYS A 5 -6.89 30.86 -32.29
N THR A 6 -6.04 31.89 -32.22
CA THR A 6 -4.58 31.74 -32.20
C THR A 6 -4.17 30.83 -31.04
N ILE A 7 -3.22 29.92 -31.29
CA ILE A 7 -2.67 29.03 -30.26
C ILE A 7 -1.97 29.90 -29.21
N VAL A 8 -2.44 29.83 -27.97
CA VAL A 8 -1.96 30.63 -26.83
C VAL A 8 -0.89 29.84 -26.09
N LEU A 9 0.19 30.51 -25.67
CA LEU A 9 1.25 29.85 -24.92
C LEU A 9 0.77 29.49 -23.49
N PRO A 10 1.30 28.41 -22.87
CA PRO A 10 1.02 28.09 -21.47
C PRO A 10 1.47 29.24 -20.56
N GLY A 11 0.53 30.09 -20.14
CA GLY A 11 0.78 31.29 -19.32
C GLY A 11 0.00 32.52 -19.78
N GLU A 12 -0.36 32.60 -21.06
CA GLU A 12 -1.15 33.70 -21.63
C GLU A 12 -2.67 33.44 -21.55
N PHE A 13 -3.09 32.44 -20.77
CA PHE A 13 -4.50 32.08 -20.63
C PHE A 13 -5.30 33.04 -19.75
N PHE A 14 -4.62 33.78 -18.87
CA PHE A 14 -5.26 34.69 -17.94
C PHE A 14 -5.32 36.09 -18.55
N GLU A 15 -6.54 36.58 -18.78
CA GLU A 15 -6.76 37.96 -19.19
C GLU A 15 -6.33 38.90 -18.07
N LEU A 16 -5.62 39.99 -18.41
CA LEU A 16 -5.30 41.03 -17.44
C LEU A 16 -6.62 41.63 -16.90
N PRO A 17 -6.79 41.75 -15.57
CA PRO A 17 -8.00 42.34 -15.03
C PRO A 17 -8.18 43.77 -15.55
N SER A 18 -9.36 44.07 -16.09
CA SER A 18 -9.70 45.40 -16.65
C SER A 18 -9.96 46.46 -15.57
N SER A 19 -9.99 46.07 -14.30
CA SER A 19 -10.16 46.95 -13.14
C SER A 19 -8.84 47.21 -12.42
N SER A 20 -8.77 48.36 -11.74
CA SER A 20 -7.64 48.85 -10.93
C SER A 20 -6.97 47.75 -10.08
N PRO A 21 -5.65 47.84 -9.82
CA PRO A 21 -4.92 46.82 -9.06
C PRO A 21 -5.59 46.62 -7.69
N THR A 22 -6.17 45.43 -7.48
CA THR A 22 -6.66 45.01 -6.17
C THR A 22 -5.48 44.99 -5.22
N ASP A 23 -5.64 45.53 -4.02
CA ASP A 23 -4.63 45.47 -2.96
C ASP A 23 -4.20 44.00 -2.78
N PRO A 24 -2.90 43.67 -2.88
CA PRO A 24 -2.41 42.30 -2.70
C PRO A 24 -2.88 41.68 -1.39
N ALA A 25 -3.08 42.46 -0.33
CA ALA A 25 -3.60 41.96 0.94
C ALA A 25 -5.04 41.44 0.81
N GLU A 26 -5.91 42.17 0.13
CA GLU A 26 -7.31 41.79 -0.11
C GLU A 26 -7.41 40.52 -0.98
N CYS A 27 -6.57 40.41 -2.01
CA CYS A 27 -6.48 39.22 -2.85
C CYS A 27 -6.11 37.96 -2.03
N LEU A 28 -5.12 38.07 -1.14
CA LEU A 28 -4.71 36.97 -0.26
C LEU A 28 -5.80 36.59 0.74
N LEU A 29 -6.56 37.55 1.27
CA LEU A 29 -7.69 37.27 2.15
C LEU A 29 -8.77 36.48 1.42
N LYS A 30 -9.17 36.93 0.23
CA LYS A 30 -10.14 36.24 -0.62
C LYS A 30 -9.67 34.83 -0.98
N LEU A 31 -8.39 34.67 -1.32
CA LEU A 31 -7.82 33.36 -1.62
C LEU A 31 -7.89 32.41 -0.42
N ARG A 32 -7.52 32.89 0.78
CA ARG A 32 -7.61 32.09 2.01
C ARG A 32 -9.05 31.68 2.33
N GLU A 33 -10.01 32.57 2.14
CA GLU A 33 -11.43 32.27 2.35
C GLU A 33 -11.96 31.24 1.35
N THR A 34 -11.58 31.35 0.08
CA THR A 34 -11.96 30.36 -0.94
C THR A 34 -11.38 28.98 -0.60
N PHE A 35 -10.08 28.86 -0.28
CA PHE A 35 -9.48 27.59 0.10
C PHE A 35 -10.04 27.00 1.39
N ARG A 36 -10.46 27.83 2.35
CA ARG A 36 -11.17 27.34 3.56
C ARG A 36 -12.53 26.73 3.23
N THR A 37 -13.19 27.23 2.19
CA THR A 37 -14.53 26.79 1.77
C THR A 37 -14.46 25.57 0.85
N LEU A 38 -13.35 25.40 0.13
CA LEU A 38 -13.11 24.22 -0.71
C LEU A 38 -13.01 22.96 0.14
N LYS A 39 -14.05 22.12 0.07
CA LYS A 39 -14.03 20.77 0.63
C LYS A 39 -13.60 19.78 -0.44
N PRO A 40 -12.77 18.78 -0.11
CA PRO A 40 -12.50 17.67 -1.02
C PRO A 40 -13.81 16.99 -1.41
N THR A 41 -14.06 16.83 -2.70
CA THR A 41 -15.15 15.96 -3.17
C THR A 41 -14.77 14.52 -2.82
N PRO A 42 -15.65 13.74 -2.17
CA PRO A 42 -15.35 12.34 -1.88
C PRO A 42 -15.07 11.60 -3.19
N ALA A 43 -13.83 11.17 -3.36
CA ALA A 43 -13.45 10.28 -4.45
C ALA A 43 -13.98 8.87 -4.16
N SER A 44 -14.32 8.10 -5.20
CA SER A 44 -14.62 6.69 -5.02
C SER A 44 -13.39 5.96 -4.48
N CYS A 45 -13.49 5.45 -3.25
CA CYS A 45 -12.46 4.57 -2.69
C CYS A 45 -12.67 3.16 -3.27
N HIS A 46 -11.99 2.85 -4.37
CA HIS A 46 -12.03 1.50 -4.96
C HIS A 46 -11.16 0.49 -4.20
N SER A 47 -10.38 0.93 -3.21
CA SER A 47 -9.46 0.11 -2.44
C SER A 47 -9.69 0.27 -0.94
N CYS A 48 -10.87 -0.13 -0.46
CA CYS A 48 -11.11 -0.37 0.97
C CYS A 48 -10.52 -1.71 1.42
N THR A 49 -9.27 -2.00 1.05
CA THR A 49 -8.61 -3.24 1.45
C THR A 49 -7.92 -2.98 2.79
N SER A 50 -8.24 -3.76 3.82
CA SER A 50 -7.49 -3.75 5.08
C SER A 50 -6.02 -4.06 4.79
N CYS A 51 -5.10 -3.21 5.26
CA CYS A 51 -3.67 -3.47 5.14
C CYS A 51 -3.35 -4.81 5.80
N PHE A 52 -2.75 -5.73 5.06
CA PHE A 52 -2.32 -7.00 5.62
C PHE A 52 -1.12 -6.77 6.54
N VAL A 53 -1.29 -7.13 7.82
CA VAL A 53 -0.22 -7.12 8.82
C VAL A 53 -0.02 -8.54 9.30
N HIS A 54 1.23 -9.02 9.29
CA HIS A 54 1.54 -10.36 9.72
C HIS A 54 1.39 -10.48 11.25
N SER A 55 0.57 -11.43 11.72
CA SER A 55 0.28 -11.63 13.16
C SER A 55 1.53 -11.79 14.02
N ALA A 56 2.53 -12.52 13.50
CA ALA A 56 3.84 -12.71 14.14
C ALA A 56 4.54 -11.40 14.53
N LEU A 57 4.29 -10.26 13.88
CA LEU A 57 4.94 -8.99 14.26
C LEU A 57 4.62 -8.58 15.71
N ASN A 58 3.43 -8.93 16.21
CA ASN A 58 3.05 -8.60 17.58
C ASN A 58 3.71 -9.50 18.63
N THR A 59 4.08 -10.73 18.26
CA THR A 59 4.55 -11.75 19.21
C THR A 59 6.06 -11.96 19.16
N TYR A 60 6.69 -11.79 18.00
CA TYR A 60 8.09 -12.14 17.79
C TYR A 60 9.05 -11.10 18.34
N SER A 61 10.14 -11.58 18.93
CA SER A 61 11.18 -10.77 19.59
C SER A 61 11.94 -9.87 18.60
N HIS A 62 12.17 -10.36 17.38
CA HIS A 62 12.98 -9.71 16.36
C HIS A 62 12.21 -9.45 15.05
N VAL A 63 12.63 -8.42 14.34
CA VAL A 63 12.07 -8.05 13.03
C VAL A 63 13.16 -7.66 12.04
N PHE A 64 12.97 -8.02 10.77
CA PHE A 64 13.76 -7.51 9.66
C PHE A 64 13.22 -6.14 9.23
N VAL A 65 14.12 -5.21 8.92
CA VAL A 65 13.78 -3.82 8.56
C VAL A 65 14.11 -3.55 7.10
N GLY A 66 13.12 -3.10 6.34
CA GLY A 66 13.28 -2.69 4.96
C GLY A 66 14.11 -1.41 4.87
N VAL A 67 15.09 -1.39 3.97
CA VAL A 67 15.84 -0.17 3.63
C VAL A 67 14.98 0.65 2.67
N ASP A 68 14.73 1.91 3.02
CA ASP A 68 14.06 2.87 2.13
C ASP A 68 15.09 3.61 1.25
N GLY A 69 14.70 3.93 0.02
CA GLY A 69 15.55 4.62 -0.96
C GLY A 69 16.23 3.73 -2.01
N LEU A 70 16.98 4.40 -2.89
CA LEU A 70 17.70 3.77 -4.01
C LEU A 70 18.88 2.97 -3.48
N LYS A 71 18.89 1.68 -3.78
CA LYS A 71 19.93 0.74 -3.35
C LYS A 71 20.87 0.50 -4.54
N PRO A 72 22.20 0.43 -4.34
CA PRO A 72 23.09 -0.12 -5.35
C PRO A 72 22.73 -1.59 -5.62
N SER A 73 23.16 -2.09 -6.78
CA SER A 73 22.90 -3.46 -7.20
C SER A 73 23.41 -4.46 -6.15
N LEU A 74 22.67 -5.57 -5.97
CA LEU A 74 22.99 -6.69 -5.07
C LEU A 74 22.90 -6.43 -3.56
N ILE A 75 22.29 -5.32 -3.10
CA ILE A 75 21.98 -5.14 -1.68
C ILE A 75 20.66 -5.82 -1.28
N ALA A 76 20.68 -6.53 -0.15
CA ALA A 76 19.50 -7.16 0.41
C ALA A 76 18.41 -6.10 0.72
N PRO A 77 17.14 -6.36 0.36
CA PRO A 77 16.08 -5.37 0.53
C PRO A 77 15.77 -5.09 2.02
N TYR A 78 16.05 -6.07 2.88
CA TYR A 78 15.89 -5.99 4.33
C TYR A 78 17.26 -6.14 5.01
N GLN A 79 17.46 -5.38 6.08
CA GLN A 79 18.61 -5.52 6.97
C GLN A 79 18.39 -6.66 7.96
N GLU A 80 19.44 -6.97 8.72
CA GLU A 80 19.47 -7.98 9.77
C GLU A 80 18.31 -7.89 10.80
N PRO A 81 18.02 -8.97 11.53
CA PRO A 81 17.01 -8.95 12.59
C PRO A 81 17.39 -7.96 13.69
N PHE A 82 16.49 -7.03 14.02
CA PHE A 82 16.63 -6.13 15.14
C PHE A 82 15.68 -6.51 16.27
N GLU A 83 16.16 -6.36 17.51
CA GLU A 83 15.35 -6.54 18.71
C GLU A 83 14.27 -5.44 18.80
N VAL A 84 13.07 -5.85 19.20
CA VAL A 84 11.91 -4.95 19.34
C VAL A 84 11.53 -4.79 20.82
N PRO A 85 12.04 -3.74 21.51
CA PRO A 85 11.67 -3.44 22.89
C PRO A 85 10.21 -2.98 23.07
N ARG A 86 9.63 -2.27 22.10
CA ARG A 86 8.26 -1.71 22.22
C ARG A 86 7.49 -1.77 20.92
N ARG A 87 6.18 -2.02 21.01
CA ARG A 87 5.25 -2.17 19.88
C ARG A 87 4.03 -1.28 20.06
N THR A 88 3.52 -0.75 18.95
CA THR A 88 2.27 0.00 18.81
C THR A 88 1.58 -0.48 17.52
N ASP A 89 0.29 -0.25 17.37
CA ASP A 89 -0.50 -0.68 16.19
C ASP A 89 0.15 -0.32 14.83
N LYS A 90 0.65 0.91 14.70
CA LYS A 90 1.24 1.42 13.45
C LYS A 90 2.77 1.52 13.44
N HIS A 91 3.40 1.39 14.61
CA HIS A 91 4.82 1.69 14.78
C HIS A 91 5.50 0.76 15.78
N PHE A 92 6.75 0.43 15.51
CA PHE A 92 7.59 -0.42 16.33
C PHE A 92 8.85 0.36 16.70
N THR A 93 9.27 0.25 17.96
CA THR A 93 10.56 0.74 18.40
C THR A 93 11.54 -0.42 18.36
N ILE A 94 12.61 -0.27 17.57
CA ILE A 94 13.67 -1.27 17.43
C ILE A 94 14.96 -0.77 18.08
N LYS A 95 15.82 -1.69 18.52
CA LYS A 95 17.19 -1.37 18.97
C LYS A 95 18.17 -1.58 17.81
N ARG A 96 18.84 -0.51 17.37
CA ARG A 96 19.88 -0.53 16.33
C ARG A 96 21.10 0.24 16.83
N ASN A 97 22.27 -0.40 16.89
CA ASN A 97 23.54 0.21 17.29
C ASN A 97 23.42 0.99 18.62
N ASP A 98 22.83 0.35 19.64
CA ASP A 98 22.52 0.90 20.96
C ASP A 98 21.56 2.11 21.01
N LYS A 99 21.00 2.49 19.86
CA LYS A 99 19.97 3.52 19.76
C LYS A 99 18.61 2.88 19.53
N THR A 100 17.57 3.51 20.03
CA THR A 100 16.19 3.13 19.76
C THR A 100 15.63 3.95 18.61
N ILE A 101 15.08 3.29 17.60
CA ILE A 101 14.52 3.93 16.40
C ILE A 101 13.07 3.48 16.24
N THR A 102 12.19 4.40 15.87
CA THR A 102 10.78 4.09 15.61
C THR A 102 10.55 3.92 14.11
N ILE A 103 9.93 2.81 13.70
CA ILE A 103 9.67 2.44 12.30
C ILE A 103 8.21 2.04 12.16
N SER A 104 7.55 2.40 11.05
CA SER A 104 6.18 1.92 10.82
C SER A 104 6.11 0.45 10.43
N THR A 105 4.98 -0.17 10.71
CA THR A 105 4.68 -1.57 10.39
C THR A 105 4.94 -1.94 8.92
N ASN A 106 4.78 -0.99 7.98
CA ASN A 106 4.90 -1.25 6.55
C ASN A 106 6.32 -1.64 6.09
N TRP A 107 7.34 -1.28 6.88
CA TRP A 107 8.74 -1.59 6.56
C TRP A 107 9.27 -2.81 7.30
N LEU A 108 8.42 -3.56 8.00
CA LEU A 108 8.85 -4.64 8.88
C LEU A 108 8.43 -6.00 8.34
N LYS A 109 9.29 -6.99 8.59
CA LYS A 109 8.94 -8.41 8.47
C LYS A 109 9.32 -9.14 9.75
N PRO A 110 8.51 -10.11 10.21
CA PRO A 110 8.88 -10.91 11.38
C PRO A 110 10.18 -11.68 11.08
N ALA A 111 11.07 -11.73 12.06
CA ALA A 111 12.27 -12.56 11.98
C ALA A 111 12.04 -13.83 12.81
N PHE A 112 12.00 -14.97 12.13
CA PHE A 112 11.81 -16.28 12.77
C PHE A 112 13.16 -16.81 13.22
N LEU A 113 13.46 -16.71 14.52
CA LEU A 113 14.71 -17.25 15.08
C LEU A 113 14.44 -18.61 15.74
N LEU A 114 15.42 -19.52 15.69
CA LEU A 114 15.29 -20.89 16.21
C LEU A 114 14.98 -20.95 17.72
N ASN A 115 15.30 -19.88 18.45
CA ASN A 115 15.11 -19.79 19.89
C ASN A 115 13.77 -19.15 20.30
N ASP A 116 12.90 -18.78 19.35
CA ASP A 116 11.57 -18.27 19.65
C ASP A 116 10.65 -19.44 20.05
N THR A 117 10.79 -19.88 21.31
CA THR A 117 10.05 -21.01 21.93
C THR A 117 8.54 -20.77 22.08
N ASN A 118 8.03 -19.61 21.66
CA ASN A 118 6.60 -19.26 21.67
C ASN A 118 5.91 -19.43 20.30
N SER A 119 6.58 -20.05 19.32
CA SER A 119 5.97 -20.35 18.02
C SER A 119 5.07 -21.59 18.13
N THR A 120 3.83 -21.39 18.57
CA THR A 120 2.73 -22.26 18.13
C THR A 120 2.81 -22.29 16.61
N LYS A 121 3.01 -23.49 16.04
CA LYS A 121 3.02 -23.73 14.60
C LYS A 121 1.63 -23.44 14.04
N GLU A 122 1.27 -22.17 13.91
CA GLU A 122 0.03 -21.80 13.25
C GLU A 122 0.20 -22.15 11.76
N PRO A 123 -0.66 -23.01 11.20
CA PRO A 123 -0.63 -23.29 9.78
C PRO A 123 -0.80 -21.97 9.05
N PHE A 124 -0.06 -21.80 7.94
CA PHE A 124 -0.17 -20.64 7.06
C PHE A 124 -1.61 -20.55 6.52
N VAL A 125 -2.50 -19.87 7.23
CA VAL A 125 -3.87 -19.64 6.77
C VAL A 125 -3.78 -18.54 5.73
N VAL A 126 -3.88 -18.94 4.45
CA VAL A 126 -4.19 -18.01 3.36
C VAL A 126 -5.54 -17.39 3.70
N GLN A 127 -5.54 -16.16 4.23
CA GLN A 127 -6.77 -15.42 4.44
C GLN A 127 -7.41 -15.19 3.06
N LYS A 128 -8.47 -15.94 2.77
CA LYS A 128 -9.33 -15.69 1.62
C LYS A 128 -9.87 -14.27 1.77
N ARG A 129 -9.63 -13.45 0.76
CA ARG A 129 -10.25 -12.13 0.61
C ARG A 129 -11.76 -12.35 0.47
N ASN A 130 -12.55 -11.90 1.43
CA ASN A 130 -14.00 -11.84 1.28
C ASN A 130 -14.33 -10.61 0.43
N CYS A 131 -14.44 -10.80 -0.88
CA CYS A 131 -15.25 -9.93 -1.73
C CYS A 131 -16.66 -10.54 -1.80
N PRO A 132 -17.75 -9.75 -1.81
CA PRO A 132 -19.08 -10.30 -2.05
C PRO A 132 -19.12 -10.79 -3.50
N VAL A 133 -19.17 -12.11 -3.71
CA VAL A 133 -19.49 -12.70 -5.01
C VAL A 133 -20.97 -13.03 -4.97
N GLU A 134 -21.74 -12.33 -5.81
CA GLU A 134 -23.16 -12.59 -6.05
C GLU A 134 -23.37 -14.09 -6.35
N HIS A 135 -24.25 -14.72 -5.58
CA HIS A 135 -24.52 -16.16 -5.66
C HIS A 135 -25.26 -16.50 -6.97
N ALA A 136 -24.61 -17.24 -7.86
CA ALA A 136 -25.31 -18.09 -8.84
C ALA A 136 -25.37 -19.53 -8.29
N PRO A 137 -26.47 -20.28 -8.50
CA PRO A 137 -26.65 -21.59 -7.90
C PRO A 137 -25.72 -22.61 -8.55
N ARG A 138 -25.03 -23.41 -7.72
CA ARG A 138 -24.21 -24.54 -8.15
C ARG A 138 -25.11 -25.76 -8.34
N LEU A 139 -25.06 -26.38 -9.51
CA LEU A 139 -25.50 -27.76 -9.71
C LEU A 139 -24.32 -28.69 -9.39
N ASP A 140 -24.55 -29.66 -8.53
CA ASP A 140 -23.63 -30.77 -8.25
C ASP A 140 -23.35 -31.58 -9.52
N SER A 141 -22.07 -31.74 -9.88
CA SER A 141 -21.62 -32.85 -10.72
C SER A 141 -20.12 -33.08 -10.50
N ASP A 142 -19.77 -34.25 -9.98
CA ASP A 142 -18.40 -34.77 -9.86
C ASP A 142 -17.73 -34.93 -11.23
N VAL A 143 -17.11 -33.87 -11.74
CA VAL A 143 -16.23 -33.94 -12.91
C VAL A 143 -14.92 -33.21 -12.58
N PRO A 144 -13.73 -33.82 -12.81
CA PRO A 144 -12.46 -33.16 -12.55
C PRO A 144 -12.30 -31.95 -13.48
N VAL A 145 -12.37 -30.75 -12.90
CA VAL A 145 -12.20 -29.48 -13.60
C VAL A 145 -10.75 -29.40 -14.12
N PRO A 146 -10.54 -29.17 -15.43
CA PRO A 146 -9.18 -29.04 -15.97
C PRO A 146 -8.49 -27.79 -15.39
N THR A 147 -7.28 -27.96 -14.86
CA THR A 147 -6.44 -26.84 -14.43
C THR A 147 -6.03 -26.00 -15.65
N MET A 148 -6.59 -24.79 -15.73
CA MET A 148 -6.33 -23.83 -16.81
C MET A 148 -5.34 -22.78 -16.32
N SER A 149 -4.38 -22.41 -17.16
CA SER A 149 -3.55 -21.21 -16.93
C SER A 149 -4.40 -19.94 -17.09
N HIS A 150 -3.87 -18.78 -16.68
CA HIS A 150 -4.47 -17.47 -16.92
C HIS A 150 -4.73 -17.15 -18.42
N SER A 151 -4.11 -17.89 -19.34
CA SER A 151 -4.36 -17.81 -20.79
C SER A 151 -5.30 -18.90 -21.32
N SER A 152 -6.04 -19.57 -20.44
CA SER A 152 -6.96 -20.68 -20.78
C SER A 152 -6.28 -21.90 -21.42
N ARG A 153 -4.99 -22.11 -21.18
CA ARG A 153 -4.27 -23.29 -21.69
C ARG A 153 -4.40 -24.43 -20.69
N LYS A 154 -4.74 -25.63 -21.19
CA LYS A 154 -4.90 -26.85 -20.38
C LYS A 154 -3.52 -27.33 -19.93
N VAL A 155 -3.26 -27.30 -18.62
CA VAL A 155 -2.01 -27.79 -18.04
C VAL A 155 -2.28 -29.13 -17.36
N ARG A 156 -1.48 -30.14 -17.72
CA ARG A 156 -1.45 -31.43 -17.02
C ARG A 156 -0.18 -31.46 -16.16
N PHE A 157 -0.35 -31.56 -14.85
CA PHE A 157 0.77 -31.77 -13.93
C PHE A 157 1.06 -33.26 -13.82
N ASN A 158 2.35 -33.61 -13.80
CA ASN A 158 2.79 -34.99 -13.63
C ASN A 158 2.80 -35.32 -12.13
N PRO A 159 2.09 -36.38 -11.70
CA PRO A 159 1.92 -36.70 -10.27
C PRO A 159 3.22 -37.14 -9.58
N LYS A 160 4.30 -37.40 -10.33
CA LYS A 160 5.61 -37.72 -9.73
C LYS A 160 6.30 -36.52 -9.07
N PHE A 161 5.79 -35.31 -9.29
CA PHE A 161 6.36 -34.06 -8.74
C PHE A 161 5.40 -33.34 -7.78
N LEU A 162 4.37 -34.03 -7.29
CA LEU A 162 3.40 -33.54 -6.31
C LEU A 162 3.54 -34.31 -4.99
#